data_AF-A0A4D6NIL5-F1
#
_entry.id   AF-A0A4D6NIL5-F1
#
_cell.length_a   1.000
_cell.length_b   1.000
_cell.length_c   1.000
_cell.angle_alpha   90.00
_cell.angle_beta   90.00
_cell.angle_gamma   90.00
#
_symmetry.space_group_name_H-M   'P 1'
#
loop_
_entity.id
_entity.type
_entity.pdbx_description
1 polymer ?
#
loop_
_entity_poly.entity_id
_entity_poly.type
_entity_poly.pdbx_seq_one_letter_code
_entity_poly.pdbx_strand_id
1 'polypeptide(L)'
;MCIRDSLRYGHFVESAYRAFDFDTNSETYATCRFPETSLLPQTGMRKSGYRVTRNLHATCGVQLPNWVSSVSQLPRVQSSWIGYVAVCEDEKEITRLGRRDVVIALRGTATCLEWLENLRVTLTKLPNHMGCGSENCMVENGFLSLYVSKTGACPSLQDMVREEVARVIQSYGHEPLSISITGHSLGAALAILSAYDITTTFKNSPMVSVVSFGGPRVGNDKFRAQLEKSGTRILRIVNSDDVITKVPGLVVRDDDMSCNGHVHVAGLQSWFRKIVQDMQLVYADVGQELRVSSRESSYLKKGDVATCHDLKTYLHLVDGFVSSSCPYMSKTTRYPAEASL
;
A
#
# COMPACT_ATOMS: atom_id res chain seq x y z
N MET A 1 -3.28 17.39 3.06
CA MET A 1 -1.93 16.82 3.27
C MET A 1 -1.00 17.47 2.25
N CYS A 2 0.21 17.87 2.60
CA CYS A 2 1.14 18.55 1.68
C CYS A 2 1.95 17.52 0.87
N ILE A 3 2.45 17.90 -0.32
CA ILE A 3 3.34 17.07 -1.17
C ILE A 3 4.54 16.54 -0.36
N ARG A 4 5.15 17.39 0.47
CA ARG A 4 6.27 17.00 1.34
C ARG A 4 5.89 15.90 2.34
N ASP A 5 4.67 15.93 2.86
CA ASP A 5 4.19 14.89 3.77
C ASP A 5 3.94 13.58 2.98
N SER A 6 3.41 13.66 1.76
CA SER A 6 3.27 12.50 0.87
C SER A 6 4.61 11.81 0.61
N LEU A 7 5.65 12.57 0.24
CA LEU A 7 7.00 12.01 0.04
C LEU A 7 7.54 11.34 1.29
N ARG A 8 7.33 11.95 2.47
CA ARG A 8 7.72 11.35 3.75
C ARG A 8 7.09 9.97 3.95
N TYR A 9 5.78 9.85 3.70
CA TYR A 9 5.08 8.56 3.81
C TYR A 9 5.54 7.54 2.77
N GLY A 10 5.94 7.97 1.58
CA GLY A 10 6.54 7.09 0.59
C GLY A 10 7.94 6.61 0.98
N HIS A 11 8.76 7.45 1.64
CA HIS A 11 10.06 7.02 2.18
C HIS A 11 9.93 5.96 3.28
N PHE A 12 8.87 5.99 4.11
CA PHE A 12 8.62 4.90 5.05
C PHE A 12 8.37 3.56 4.35
N VAL A 13 7.68 3.57 3.21
CA VAL A 13 7.48 2.37 2.39
C VAL A 13 8.79 1.95 1.72
N GLU A 14 9.58 2.89 1.21
CA GLU A 14 10.92 2.62 0.66
C GLU A 14 11.83 1.98 1.72
N SER A 15 11.79 2.47 2.96
CA SER A 15 12.49 1.85 4.09
C SER A 15 12.04 0.41 4.32
N ALA A 16 10.75 0.11 4.14
CA ALA A 16 10.27 -1.26 4.24
C ALA A 16 10.86 -2.15 3.13
N TYR A 17 10.88 -1.67 1.88
CA TYR A 17 11.56 -2.38 0.79
C TYR A 17 13.05 -2.62 1.08
N ARG A 18 13.77 -1.62 1.58
CA ARG A 18 15.21 -1.75 1.89
C ARG A 18 15.50 -2.68 3.06
N ALA A 19 14.57 -2.83 3.99
CA ALA A 19 14.71 -3.72 5.14
C ALA A 19 14.40 -5.19 4.81
N PHE A 20 13.70 -5.46 3.72
CA PHE A 20 13.29 -6.82 3.36
C PHE A 20 14.41 -7.60 2.64
N ASP A 21 14.55 -8.88 2.98
CA ASP A 21 15.50 -9.77 2.31
C ASP A 21 14.88 -10.41 1.05
N PHE A 22 15.25 -9.87 -0.12
CA PHE A 22 14.81 -10.38 -1.42
C PHE A 22 15.67 -11.54 -1.95
N ASP A 23 16.80 -11.86 -1.31
CA ASP A 23 17.68 -12.92 -1.78
C ASP A 23 17.09 -14.30 -1.46
N THR A 24 16.61 -15.00 -2.48
CA THR A 24 16.04 -16.35 -2.35
C THR A 24 17.06 -17.39 -1.88
N ASN A 25 18.36 -17.12 -2.00
CA ASN A 25 19.39 -18.04 -1.54
C ASN A 25 19.80 -17.77 -0.08
N SER A 26 19.28 -16.70 0.52
CA SER A 26 19.56 -16.32 1.90
C SER A 26 18.74 -17.15 2.88
N GLU A 27 19.36 -17.56 4.00
CA GLU A 27 18.67 -18.21 5.12
C GLU A 27 17.61 -17.29 5.76
N THR A 28 17.79 -15.97 5.62
CA THR A 28 16.86 -14.95 6.12
C THR A 28 15.88 -14.47 5.05
N TYR A 29 15.77 -15.18 3.92
CA TYR A 29 14.81 -14.86 2.86
C TYR A 29 13.42 -14.57 3.43
N ALA A 30 12.79 -13.53 2.90
CA ALA A 30 11.46 -13.10 3.27
C ALA A 30 11.29 -12.61 4.74
N THR A 31 12.38 -12.28 5.41
CA THR A 31 12.40 -11.64 6.74
C THR A 31 12.96 -10.22 6.69
N CYS A 32 12.94 -9.52 7.84
CA CYS A 32 13.58 -8.22 8.00
C CYS A 32 15.07 -8.38 8.31
N ARG A 33 15.93 -7.72 7.53
CA ARG A 33 17.39 -7.72 7.68
C ARG A 33 17.90 -6.97 8.91
N PHE A 34 17.08 -6.10 9.50
CA PHE A 34 17.49 -5.18 10.55
C PHE A 34 16.64 -5.34 11.82
N PRO A 35 17.25 -5.27 13.01
CA PRO A 35 16.52 -5.11 14.27
C PRO A 35 15.69 -3.83 14.30
N GLU A 36 14.57 -3.83 15.02
CA GLU A 36 13.62 -2.70 15.13
C GLU A 36 14.31 -1.38 15.51
N THR A 37 15.25 -1.42 16.46
CA THR A 37 16.00 -0.25 16.94
C THR A 37 16.88 0.40 15.88
N SER A 38 17.24 -0.33 14.82
CA SER A 38 18.19 0.10 13.79
C SER A 38 17.59 0.17 12.39
N LEU A 39 16.35 -0.30 12.19
CA LEU A 39 15.69 -0.40 10.89
C LEU A 39 15.65 0.95 10.16
N LEU A 40 15.11 1.99 10.78
CA LEU A 40 15.02 3.31 10.14
C LEU A 40 16.40 3.95 9.89
N PRO A 41 17.35 3.91 10.85
CA PRO A 41 18.72 4.35 10.59
C PRO A 41 19.42 3.66 9.42
N GLN A 42 19.31 2.33 9.31
CA GLN A 42 19.99 1.54 8.28
C GLN A 42 19.35 1.67 6.90
N THR A 43 18.08 2.09 6.84
CA THR A 43 17.33 2.24 5.59
C THR A 43 17.28 3.68 5.06
N GLY A 44 18.02 4.61 5.69
CA GLY A 44 18.11 6.01 5.24
C GLY A 44 17.17 6.98 5.95
N MET A 45 16.44 6.53 6.96
CA MET A 45 15.48 7.33 7.75
C MET A 45 15.97 7.65 9.17
N ARG A 46 17.29 7.75 9.38
CA ARG A 46 17.92 8.02 10.70
C ARG A 46 17.38 9.27 11.40
N LYS A 47 17.10 10.32 10.65
CA LYS A 47 16.63 11.62 11.18
C LYS A 47 15.11 11.78 11.07
N SER A 48 14.37 10.68 10.94
CA SER A 48 12.91 10.73 10.79
C SER A 48 12.19 11.20 12.05
N GLY A 49 12.79 10.96 13.23
CA GLY A 49 12.16 11.19 14.53
C GLY A 49 11.20 10.07 14.94
N TYR A 50 11.24 8.92 14.27
CA TYR A 50 10.36 7.78 14.53
C TYR A 50 11.16 6.59 15.07
N ARG A 51 10.54 5.82 15.95
CA ARG A 51 11.05 4.55 16.45
C ARG A 51 10.14 3.42 16.02
N VAL A 52 10.71 2.36 15.45
CA VAL A 52 9.96 1.14 15.13
C VAL A 52 9.59 0.43 16.42
N THR A 53 8.32 0.03 16.53
CA THR A 53 7.75 -0.58 17.74
C THR A 53 7.24 -1.99 17.51
N ARG A 54 7.02 -2.37 16.25
CA ARG A 54 6.55 -3.71 15.86
C ARG A 54 6.89 -4.03 14.41
N ASN A 55 7.53 -5.17 14.18
CA ASN A 55 7.57 -5.80 12.85
C ASN A 55 6.23 -6.44 12.50
N LEU A 56 5.84 -6.41 11.22
CA LEU A 56 4.59 -6.98 10.71
C LEU A 56 4.87 -8.07 9.68
N HIS A 57 4.08 -9.14 9.74
CA HIS A 57 4.15 -10.26 8.81
C HIS A 57 2.77 -10.53 8.20
N ALA A 58 2.76 -11.03 6.97
CA ALA A 58 1.56 -11.50 6.29
C ALA A 58 1.74 -12.97 5.90
N THR A 59 0.71 -13.77 6.15
CA THR A 59 0.68 -15.19 5.80
C THR A 59 -0.20 -15.39 4.58
N CYS A 60 0.26 -16.15 3.59
CA CYS A 60 -0.60 -16.55 2.47
C CYS A 60 -1.35 -17.83 2.83
N GLY A 61 -2.69 -17.73 2.95
CA GLY A 61 -3.57 -18.88 3.20
C GLY A 61 -3.92 -19.70 1.96
N VAL A 62 -3.46 -19.30 0.77
CA VAL A 62 -3.82 -19.93 -0.52
C VAL A 62 -2.72 -20.91 -0.94
N GLN A 63 -3.10 -22.15 -1.30
CA GLN A 63 -2.19 -23.11 -1.93
C GLN A 63 -1.61 -22.50 -3.22
N LEU A 64 -0.30 -22.25 -3.23
CA LEU A 64 0.42 -21.79 -4.42
C LEU A 64 0.33 -22.87 -5.52
N PRO A 65 0.15 -22.49 -6.81
CA PRO A 65 0.12 -23.44 -7.92
C PRO A 65 1.42 -24.26 -8.03
N ASN A 66 1.31 -25.50 -8.51
CA ASN A 66 2.43 -26.44 -8.62
C ASN A 66 3.62 -25.95 -9.46
N TRP A 67 3.46 -24.99 -10.38
CA TRP A 67 4.57 -24.44 -11.15
C TRP A 67 5.48 -23.50 -10.33
N VAL A 68 4.97 -22.91 -9.24
CA VAL A 68 5.79 -22.21 -8.23
C VAL A 68 6.56 -23.23 -7.37
N SER A 69 6.01 -24.44 -7.21
CA SER A 69 6.72 -25.54 -6.53
C SER A 69 7.87 -26.15 -7.34
N SER A 70 7.93 -25.89 -8.65
CA SER A 70 9.08 -26.27 -9.48
C SER A 70 10.31 -25.36 -9.27
N VAL A 71 10.13 -24.19 -8.64
CA VAL A 71 11.22 -23.27 -8.24
C VAL A 71 11.59 -23.44 -6.76
N SER A 72 10.88 -24.29 -6.01
CA SER A 72 11.11 -24.45 -4.56
C SER A 72 12.00 -25.65 -4.22
N GLN A 73 13.33 -25.45 -4.26
CA GLN A 73 14.19 -25.97 -3.17
C GLN A 73 14.19 -25.02 -1.95
N LEU A 74 13.45 -23.91 -2.05
CA LEU A 74 13.23 -22.94 -0.98
C LEU A 74 12.40 -23.53 0.17
N PRO A 75 12.74 -23.23 1.44
CA PRO A 75 11.87 -23.55 2.57
C PRO A 75 10.49 -22.92 2.36
N ARG A 76 9.43 -23.64 2.75
CA ARG A 76 8.03 -23.18 2.69
C ARG A 76 7.84 -21.96 3.61
N VAL A 77 8.20 -20.77 3.14
CA VAL A 77 7.92 -19.53 3.87
C VAL A 77 6.42 -19.26 3.79
N GLN A 78 5.68 -19.73 4.79
CA GLN A 78 4.23 -19.52 4.88
C GLN A 78 3.88 -18.09 5.31
N SER A 79 4.80 -17.42 6.02
CA SER A 79 4.65 -16.06 6.56
C SER A 79 5.84 -15.20 6.17
N SER A 80 5.60 -14.05 5.56
CA SER A 80 6.64 -13.14 5.06
C SER A 80 6.53 -11.79 5.75
N TRP A 81 7.68 -11.18 6.06
CA TRP A 81 7.73 -9.82 6.59
C TRP A 81 7.19 -8.83 5.55
N ILE A 82 6.24 -8.00 5.95
CA ILE A 82 5.50 -7.09 5.04
C ILE A 82 5.64 -5.62 5.43
N GLY A 83 6.18 -5.32 6.61
CA GLY A 83 6.27 -3.94 7.06
C GLY A 83 6.47 -3.80 8.55
N TYR A 84 6.16 -2.62 9.07
CA TYR A 84 6.36 -2.29 10.47
C TYR A 84 5.42 -1.18 10.95
N VAL A 85 5.31 -1.06 12.27
CA VAL A 85 4.71 0.08 12.96
C VAL A 85 5.82 0.91 13.58
N ALA A 86 5.75 2.23 13.43
CA ALA A 86 6.67 3.18 14.02
C ALA A 86 5.92 4.33 14.68
N VAL A 87 6.42 4.80 15.82
CA VAL A 87 5.83 5.89 16.59
C VAL A 87 6.76 7.10 16.55
N CYS A 88 6.22 8.29 16.31
CA CYS A 88 6.97 9.54 16.37
C CYS A 88 7.37 9.82 17.83
N GLU A 89 8.67 10.03 18.07
CA GLU A 89 9.26 10.41 19.37
C GLU A 89 9.95 11.77 19.33
N ASP A 90 10.01 12.42 18.16
CA ASP A 90 10.58 13.77 18.03
C ASP A 90 9.55 14.83 18.43
N GLU A 91 9.79 15.45 19.58
CA GLU A 91 8.97 16.53 20.14
C GLU A 91 8.74 17.69 19.17
N LYS A 92 9.72 18.02 18.31
CA LYS A 92 9.56 19.08 17.30
C LYS A 92 8.53 18.69 16.25
N GLU A 93 8.56 17.44 15.82
CA GLU A 93 7.61 16.91 14.83
C GLU A 93 6.21 16.73 15.43
N ILE A 94 6.11 16.27 16.68
CA ILE A 94 4.86 16.18 17.42
C ILE A 94 4.22 17.56 17.54
N THR A 95 5.01 18.57 17.93
CA THR A 95 4.55 19.97 18.02
C THR A 95 4.13 20.51 16.66
N ARG A 96 4.91 20.25 15.60
CA ARG A 96 4.59 20.68 14.23
C ARG A 96 3.28 20.07 13.71
N LEU A 97 3.01 18.81 14.03
CA LEU A 97 1.79 18.10 13.64
C LEU A 97 0.60 18.39 14.57
N GLY A 98 0.88 18.93 15.76
CA GLY A 98 -0.09 19.13 16.84
C GLY A 98 -0.59 17.83 17.48
N ARG A 99 0.11 16.72 17.24
CA ARG A 99 -0.26 15.36 17.66
C ARG A 99 0.91 14.39 17.49
N ARG A 100 0.92 13.31 18.26
CA ARG A 100 1.82 12.18 18.02
C ARG A 100 1.31 11.36 16.84
N ASP A 101 2.18 11.12 15.87
CA ASP A 101 1.85 10.35 14.69
C ASP A 101 2.43 8.93 14.79
N VAL A 102 1.60 7.95 14.41
CA VAL A 102 1.93 6.53 14.38
C VAL A 102 1.87 6.09 12.94
N VAL A 103 2.97 5.60 12.39
CA VAL A 103 3.06 5.15 11.01
C VAL A 103 2.99 3.64 10.94
N ILE A 104 2.08 3.14 10.10
CA ILE A 104 2.06 1.74 9.68
C ILE A 104 2.53 1.70 8.23
N ALA A 105 3.71 1.16 7.97
CA ALA A 105 4.32 1.14 6.64
C ALA A 105 4.33 -0.28 6.07
N LEU A 106 3.68 -0.47 4.92
CA LEU A 106 3.49 -1.77 4.28
C LEU A 106 4.11 -1.80 2.89
N ARG A 107 5.07 -2.71 2.64
CA ARG A 107 5.64 -2.90 1.30
C ARG A 107 4.67 -3.66 0.40
N GLY A 108 4.86 -3.53 -0.91
CA GLY A 108 4.31 -4.45 -1.90
C GLY A 108 5.20 -5.69 -2.11
N THR A 109 4.83 -6.54 -3.06
CA THR A 109 5.62 -7.72 -3.47
C THR A 109 6.70 -7.35 -4.48
N ALA A 110 7.78 -8.15 -4.56
CA ALA A 110 8.84 -7.96 -5.57
C ALA A 110 8.29 -8.14 -6.99
N THR A 111 7.33 -9.06 -7.16
CA THR A 111 6.70 -9.41 -8.42
C THR A 111 5.19 -9.17 -8.33
N CYS A 112 4.80 -7.90 -8.27
CA CYS A 112 3.40 -7.48 -8.11
C CYS A 112 2.46 -8.08 -9.18
N LEU A 113 2.96 -8.28 -10.41
CA LEU A 113 2.20 -8.90 -11.50
C LEU A 113 1.90 -10.37 -11.24
N GLU A 114 2.88 -11.15 -10.77
CA GLU A 114 2.67 -12.56 -10.41
C GLU A 114 1.65 -12.68 -9.28
N TRP A 115 1.66 -11.75 -8.33
CA TRP A 115 0.68 -11.76 -7.26
C TRP A 115 -0.72 -11.32 -7.73
N LEU A 116 -0.82 -10.36 -8.63
CA LEU A 116 -2.10 -9.98 -9.26
C LEU A 116 -2.68 -11.12 -10.12
N GLU A 117 -1.84 -11.91 -10.77
CA GLU A 117 -2.26 -13.14 -11.46
C GLU A 117 -2.72 -14.23 -10.48
N ASN A 118 -2.05 -14.35 -9.33
CA ASN A 118 -2.39 -15.30 -8.27
C ASN A 118 -3.59 -14.85 -7.43
N LEU A 119 -3.93 -13.57 -7.46
CA LEU A 119 -5.16 -13.04 -6.90
C LEU A 119 -6.36 -13.53 -7.71
N ARG A 120 -7.09 -14.47 -7.12
CA ARG A 120 -8.45 -14.74 -7.59
C ARG A 120 -9.27 -13.50 -7.33
N VAL A 121 -9.58 -12.75 -8.39
CA VAL A 121 -10.41 -11.53 -8.42
C VAL A 121 -11.87 -11.85 -8.01
N THR A 122 -12.03 -12.41 -6.82
CA THR A 122 -13.30 -12.81 -6.24
C THR A 122 -13.56 -11.83 -5.12
N LEU A 123 -14.62 -11.03 -5.25
CA LEU A 123 -15.12 -10.26 -4.12
C LEU A 123 -15.71 -11.23 -3.09
N THR A 124 -15.27 -11.10 -1.84
CA THR A 124 -15.75 -11.88 -0.71
C THR A 124 -16.32 -10.95 0.34
N LYS A 125 -17.37 -11.40 1.02
CA LYS A 125 -17.99 -10.64 2.11
C LYS A 125 -16.99 -10.44 3.25
N LEU A 126 -16.93 -9.23 3.78
CA LEU A 126 -16.14 -8.95 4.97
C LEU A 126 -16.65 -9.80 6.14
N PRO A 127 -15.77 -10.40 6.95
CA PRO A 127 -16.18 -11.12 8.15
C PRO A 127 -16.98 -10.22 9.09
N ASN A 128 -18.01 -10.76 9.75
CA ASN A 128 -18.90 -10.00 10.64
C ASN A 128 -18.15 -9.25 11.76
N HIS A 129 -17.01 -9.76 12.21
CA HIS A 129 -16.18 -9.13 13.25
C HIS A 129 -15.41 -7.89 12.77
N MET A 130 -15.43 -7.58 11.47
CA MET A 130 -14.90 -6.33 10.89
C MET A 130 -16.04 -5.30 10.65
N GLY A 131 -17.18 -5.46 11.33
CA GLY A 131 -18.14 -4.37 11.53
C GLY A 131 -19.08 -4.03 10.36
N CYS A 132 -19.05 -4.73 9.23
CA CYS A 132 -20.03 -4.49 8.15
C CYS A 132 -21.37 -5.23 8.37
N GLY A 133 -21.99 -5.05 9.54
CA GLY A 133 -23.29 -5.66 9.84
C GLY A 133 -24.31 -5.43 8.70
N SER A 134 -24.95 -6.52 8.26
CA SER A 134 -26.05 -6.65 7.26
C SER A 134 -25.92 -5.96 5.89
N GLU A 135 -24.95 -5.09 5.66
CA GLU A 135 -24.66 -4.49 4.36
C GLU A 135 -23.70 -5.40 3.58
N ASN A 136 -23.95 -5.61 2.29
CA ASN A 136 -23.09 -6.45 1.45
C ASN A 136 -21.73 -5.77 1.15
N CYS A 137 -20.93 -5.39 2.17
CA CYS A 137 -19.55 -4.96 1.96
C CYS A 137 -18.72 -6.14 1.48
N MET A 138 -18.08 -5.95 0.33
CA MET A 138 -17.20 -6.96 -0.23
C MET A 138 -15.84 -6.36 -0.51
N VAL A 139 -14.81 -7.14 -0.24
CA VAL A 139 -13.42 -6.83 -0.51
C VAL A 139 -12.82 -7.95 -1.35
N GLU A 140 -11.75 -7.67 -2.06
CA GLU A 140 -11.04 -8.69 -2.84
C GLU A 140 -10.48 -9.77 -1.89
N ASN A 141 -10.71 -11.03 -2.26
CA ASN A 141 -10.48 -12.18 -1.39
C ASN A 141 -9.02 -12.38 -1.03
N GLY A 142 -8.07 -12.14 -1.95
CA GLY A 142 -6.66 -12.36 -1.63
C GLY A 142 -6.05 -11.26 -0.75
N PHE A 143 -6.45 -9.99 -0.89
CA PHE A 143 -6.10 -8.95 0.09
C PHE A 143 -6.64 -9.32 1.48
N LEU A 144 -7.90 -9.73 1.55
CA LEU A 144 -8.51 -10.16 2.82
C LEU A 144 -7.80 -11.38 3.39
N SER A 145 -7.52 -12.38 2.56
CA SER A 145 -6.81 -13.60 2.98
C SER A 145 -5.43 -13.28 3.53
N LEU A 146 -4.63 -12.43 2.88
CA LEU A 146 -3.33 -12.01 3.41
C LEU A 146 -3.45 -11.25 4.73
N TYR A 147 -4.52 -10.47 4.89
CA TYR A 147 -4.73 -9.67 6.09
C TYR A 147 -5.12 -10.53 7.30
N VAL A 148 -5.98 -11.54 7.13
CA VAL A 148 -6.57 -12.33 8.24
C VAL A 148 -5.97 -13.73 8.43
N SER A 149 -5.19 -14.24 7.47
CA SER A 149 -4.61 -15.59 7.58
C SER A 149 -3.56 -15.64 8.68
N LYS A 150 -3.60 -16.72 9.47
CA LYS A 150 -2.64 -17.04 10.52
C LYS A 150 -2.22 -18.50 10.43
N THR A 151 -1.04 -18.82 10.97
CA THR A 151 -0.59 -20.20 11.15
C THR A 151 -0.54 -20.53 12.64
N GLY A 152 -0.32 -21.80 12.99
CA GLY A 152 -0.16 -22.18 14.41
C GLY A 152 1.01 -21.47 15.11
N ALA A 153 1.99 -20.97 14.36
CA ALA A 153 3.19 -20.31 14.89
C ALA A 153 3.19 -18.79 14.68
N CYS A 154 2.38 -18.25 13.76
CA CYS A 154 2.40 -16.83 13.39
C CYS A 154 1.00 -16.21 13.48
N PRO A 155 0.81 -15.11 14.23
CA PRO A 155 -0.44 -14.36 14.21
C PRO A 155 -0.71 -13.76 12.83
N SER A 156 -1.96 -13.39 12.57
CA SER A 156 -2.31 -12.69 11.33
C SER A 156 -1.80 -11.25 11.33
N LEU A 157 -1.70 -10.64 10.14
CA LEU A 157 -1.38 -9.21 10.03
C LEU A 157 -2.41 -8.37 10.80
N GLN A 158 -3.69 -8.74 10.70
CA GLN A 158 -4.79 -8.14 11.45
C GLN A 158 -4.53 -8.17 12.97
N ASP A 159 -4.21 -9.34 13.52
CA ASP A 159 -3.97 -9.49 14.96
C ASP A 159 -2.79 -8.62 15.40
N MET A 160 -1.69 -8.63 14.64
CA MET A 160 -0.50 -7.83 14.95
C MET A 160 -0.77 -6.32 14.92
N VAL A 161 -1.54 -5.84 13.93
CA VAL A 161 -1.92 -4.43 13.82
C VAL A 161 -2.85 -4.04 14.97
N ARG A 162 -3.86 -4.85 15.27
CA ARG A 162 -4.80 -4.58 16.37
C ARG A 162 -4.11 -4.55 17.73
N GLU A 163 -3.25 -5.52 18.03
CA GLU A 163 -2.46 -5.55 19.27
C GLU A 163 -1.60 -4.31 19.41
N GLU A 164 -0.88 -3.94 18.34
CA GLU A 164 0.03 -2.80 18.37
C GLU A 164 -0.72 -1.47 18.52
N VAL A 165 -1.80 -1.28 17.76
CA VAL A 165 -2.63 -0.08 17.85
C VAL A 165 -3.26 0.03 19.24
N ALA A 166 -3.74 -1.07 19.82
CA ALA A 166 -4.26 -1.08 21.19
C ALA A 166 -3.19 -0.65 22.21
N ARG A 167 -1.96 -1.18 22.10
CA ARG A 167 -0.83 -0.80 22.95
C ARG A 167 -0.47 0.68 22.82
N VAL A 168 -0.45 1.19 21.59
CA VAL A 168 -0.13 2.60 21.30
C VAL A 168 -1.22 3.52 21.86
N ILE A 169 -2.50 3.20 21.67
CA ILE A 169 -3.61 3.95 22.27
C ILE A 169 -3.52 3.95 23.79
N GLN A 170 -3.19 2.81 24.40
CA GLN A 170 -3.01 2.73 25.85
C GLN A 170 -1.83 3.58 26.34
N SER A 171 -0.74 3.61 25.59
CA SER A 171 0.51 4.28 26.00
C SER A 171 0.49 5.79 25.75
N TYR A 172 -0.16 6.24 24.67
CA TYR A 172 -0.11 7.62 24.19
C TYR A 172 -1.51 8.26 24.07
N GLY A 173 -2.58 7.60 24.51
CA GLY A 173 -3.95 8.10 24.40
C GLY A 173 -4.26 9.34 25.25
N HIS A 174 -3.32 9.76 26.10
CA HIS A 174 -3.44 10.98 26.92
C HIS A 174 -3.14 12.28 26.14
N GLU A 175 -2.50 12.17 24.97
CA GLU A 175 -2.20 13.29 24.08
C GLU A 175 -2.90 13.10 22.72
N PRO A 176 -3.03 14.15 21.88
CA PRO A 176 -3.58 14.00 20.55
C PRO A 176 -2.77 12.99 19.74
N LEU A 177 -3.44 11.97 19.19
CA LEU A 177 -2.83 10.85 18.47
C LEU A 177 -3.39 10.77 17.04
N SER A 178 -2.56 10.35 16.08
CA SER A 178 -3.01 9.93 14.75
C SER A 178 -2.35 8.65 14.30
N ILE A 179 -3.05 7.90 13.45
CA ILE A 179 -2.55 6.70 12.79
C ILE A 179 -2.51 6.97 11.29
N SER A 180 -1.30 6.99 10.74
CA SER A 180 -1.02 7.21 9.33
C SER A 180 -0.53 5.90 8.70
N ILE A 181 -1.34 5.32 7.82
CA ILE A 181 -1.04 4.05 7.16
C ILE A 181 -0.54 4.35 5.75
N THR A 182 0.59 3.78 5.38
CA THR A 182 1.21 3.99 4.07
C THR A 182 1.57 2.67 3.42
N GLY A 183 1.41 2.60 2.11
CA GLY A 183 1.74 1.39 1.38
C GLY A 183 1.82 1.57 -0.12
N HIS A 184 2.52 0.64 -0.75
CA HIS A 184 2.72 0.60 -2.19
C HIS A 184 2.20 -0.70 -2.79
N SER A 185 1.53 -0.63 -3.95
CA SER A 185 1.01 -1.80 -4.67
C SER A 185 0.14 -2.70 -3.78
N LEU A 186 0.49 -3.97 -3.55
CA LEU A 186 -0.16 -4.82 -2.56
C LEU A 186 -0.28 -4.15 -1.18
N GLY A 187 0.80 -3.49 -0.71
CA GLY A 187 0.83 -2.81 0.58
C GLY A 187 -0.18 -1.65 0.66
N ALA A 188 -0.52 -1.02 -0.47
CA ALA A 188 -1.56 0.01 -0.52
C ALA A 188 -2.96 -0.57 -0.29
N ALA A 189 -3.25 -1.74 -0.85
CA ALA A 189 -4.53 -2.42 -0.61
C ALA A 189 -4.67 -2.88 0.85
N LEU A 190 -3.59 -3.45 1.41
CA LEU A 190 -3.53 -3.83 2.83
C LEU A 190 -3.67 -2.59 3.73
N ALA A 191 -3.08 -1.45 3.35
CA ALA A 191 -3.21 -0.21 4.11
C ALA A 191 -4.66 0.27 4.23
N ILE A 192 -5.44 0.18 3.14
CA ILE A 192 -6.87 0.52 3.14
C ILE A 192 -7.67 -0.46 4.01
N LEU A 193 -7.38 -1.76 3.92
CA LEU A 193 -8.02 -2.77 4.79
C LEU A 193 -7.69 -2.54 6.27
N SER A 194 -6.43 -2.23 6.60
CA SER A 194 -6.01 -1.91 7.96
C SER A 194 -6.72 -0.66 8.50
N ALA A 195 -6.90 0.38 7.68
CA ALA A 195 -7.61 1.58 8.10
C ALA A 195 -9.09 1.30 8.43
N TYR A 196 -9.74 0.51 7.58
CA TYR A 196 -11.11 0.05 7.83
C TYR A 196 -11.20 -0.80 9.11
N ASP A 197 -10.28 -1.74 9.28
CA ASP A 197 -10.23 -2.59 10.47
C ASP A 197 -10.01 -1.81 11.77
N ILE A 198 -9.09 -0.85 11.77
CA ILE A 198 -8.81 0.01 12.93
C ILE A 198 -10.04 0.85 13.28
N THR A 199 -10.63 1.53 12.30
CA THR A 199 -11.78 2.41 12.56
C THR A 199 -13.04 1.66 13.00
N THR A 200 -13.20 0.41 12.57
CA THR A 200 -14.32 -0.44 13.00
C THR A 200 -14.08 -1.13 14.34
N THR A 201 -12.83 -1.47 14.66
CA THR A 201 -12.47 -2.17 15.90
C THR A 201 -12.41 -1.22 17.10
N PHE A 202 -11.87 -0.01 16.90
CA PHE A 202 -11.65 0.96 17.97
C PHE A 202 -12.69 2.09 17.87
N LYS A 203 -13.74 2.05 18.68
CA LYS A 203 -14.86 3.02 18.68
C LYS A 203 -14.42 4.48 18.89
N ASN A 204 -13.38 4.70 19.68
CA ASN A 204 -12.74 6.00 19.89
C ASN A 204 -11.36 6.01 19.22
N SER A 205 -11.26 5.51 17.99
CA SER A 205 -10.00 5.48 17.26
C SER A 205 -9.45 6.91 17.10
N PRO A 206 -8.13 7.09 17.22
CA PRO A 206 -7.47 8.31 16.79
C PRO A 206 -7.73 8.58 15.31
N MET A 207 -7.42 9.79 14.86
CA MET A 207 -7.57 10.13 13.44
C MET A 207 -6.77 9.16 12.56
N VAL A 208 -7.45 8.41 11.70
CA VAL A 208 -6.83 7.47 10.75
C VAL A 208 -6.71 8.12 9.37
N SER A 209 -5.51 8.06 8.79
CA SER A 209 -5.22 8.53 7.44
C SER A 209 -4.47 7.46 6.64
N VAL A 210 -4.73 7.38 5.34
CA VAL A 210 -4.04 6.47 4.41
C VAL A 210 -3.37 7.27 3.31
N VAL A 211 -2.11 6.95 3.03
CA VAL A 211 -1.35 7.47 1.89
C VAL A 211 -0.84 6.30 1.09
N SER A 212 -1.40 6.08 -0.09
CA SER A 212 -1.09 4.91 -0.90
C SER A 212 -0.47 5.29 -2.22
N PHE A 213 0.42 4.43 -2.72
CA PHE A 213 1.13 4.60 -3.98
C PHE A 213 0.84 3.40 -4.88
N GLY A 214 0.35 3.63 -6.10
CA GLY A 214 0.12 2.56 -7.07
C GLY A 214 -0.82 1.44 -6.59
N GLY A 215 -1.75 1.76 -5.69
CA GLY A 215 -2.63 0.76 -5.09
C GLY A 215 -3.76 0.29 -6.02
N PRO A 216 -4.02 -1.03 -6.11
CA PRO A 216 -5.20 -1.55 -6.80
C PRO A 216 -6.48 -1.23 -6.01
N ARG A 217 -7.64 -1.50 -6.62
CA ARG A 217 -8.94 -1.37 -5.97
C ARG A 217 -9.17 -2.49 -4.97
N VAL A 218 -9.81 -2.15 -3.84
CA VAL A 218 -9.88 -3.04 -2.68
C VAL A 218 -11.25 -3.66 -2.49
N GLY A 219 -12.34 -2.93 -2.77
CA GLY A 219 -13.70 -3.40 -2.50
C GLY A 219 -14.77 -2.69 -3.32
N ASN A 220 -16.02 -3.01 -3.00
CA ASN A 220 -17.20 -2.46 -3.67
C ASN A 220 -17.65 -1.10 -3.09
N ASP A 221 -18.67 -0.49 -3.70
CA ASP A 221 -19.21 0.81 -3.28
C ASP A 221 -19.69 0.84 -1.82
N LYS A 222 -20.17 -0.29 -1.29
CA LYS A 222 -20.59 -0.39 0.11
C LYS A 222 -19.39 -0.33 1.06
N PHE A 223 -18.31 -1.03 0.73
CA PHE A 223 -17.05 -0.91 1.47
C PHE A 223 -16.52 0.52 1.45
N ARG A 224 -16.52 1.17 0.27
CA ARG A 224 -16.15 2.58 0.12
C ARG A 224 -16.98 3.48 1.03
N ALA A 225 -18.31 3.39 0.95
CA ALA A 225 -19.22 4.25 1.69
C ALA A 225 -19.03 4.11 3.21
N GLN A 226 -18.80 2.90 3.71
CA GLN A 226 -18.51 2.67 5.13
C GLN A 226 -17.18 3.30 5.56
N LEU A 227 -16.14 3.20 4.73
CA LEU A 227 -14.84 3.78 5.03
C LEU A 227 -14.84 5.32 4.98
N GLU A 228 -15.59 5.91 4.05
CA GLU A 228 -15.80 7.36 4.00
C GLU A 228 -16.63 7.84 5.21
N LYS A 229 -17.65 7.08 5.62
CA LYS A 229 -18.48 7.39 6.79
C LYS A 229 -17.70 7.32 8.11
N SER A 230 -16.67 6.49 8.21
CA SER A 230 -15.83 6.41 9.42
C SER A 230 -14.93 7.63 9.62
N GLY A 231 -14.88 8.55 8.66
CA GLY A 231 -14.03 9.76 8.73
C GLY A 231 -12.57 9.50 8.38
N THR A 232 -12.25 8.32 7.83
CA THR A 232 -10.90 7.98 7.38
C THR A 232 -10.50 8.86 6.20
N ARG A 233 -9.33 9.49 6.29
CA ARG A 233 -8.80 10.33 5.20
C ARG A 233 -7.89 9.52 4.30
N ILE A 234 -8.27 9.30 3.05
CA ILE A 234 -7.51 8.44 2.13
C ILE A 234 -7.02 9.27 0.95
N LEU A 235 -5.71 9.28 0.74
CA LEU A 235 -5.04 9.83 -0.42
C LEU A 235 -4.41 8.69 -1.24
N ARG A 236 -4.86 8.54 -2.48
CA ARG A 236 -4.32 7.59 -3.45
C ARG A 236 -3.48 8.31 -4.48
N ILE A 237 -2.19 8.02 -4.52
CA ILE A 237 -1.27 8.55 -5.52
C ILE A 237 -1.26 7.53 -6.66
N VAL A 238 -1.76 7.97 -7.81
CA VAL A 238 -2.05 7.11 -8.96
C VAL A 238 -1.26 7.60 -10.16
N ASN A 239 -0.49 6.72 -10.77
CA ASN A 239 0.17 6.99 -12.03
C ASN A 239 -0.77 6.60 -13.18
N SER A 240 -1.08 7.56 -14.07
CA SER A 240 -2.02 7.34 -15.18
C SER A 240 -1.53 6.27 -16.18
N ASP A 241 -0.21 6.08 -16.22
CA ASP A 241 0.48 5.09 -17.05
C ASP A 241 0.64 3.72 -16.36
N ASP A 242 0.27 3.62 -15.09
CA ASP A 242 0.32 2.38 -14.32
C ASP A 242 -1.02 1.63 -14.38
N VAL A 243 -1.00 0.43 -14.94
CA VAL A 243 -2.18 -0.42 -15.14
C VAL A 243 -2.69 -1.00 -13.81
N ILE A 244 -1.83 -1.14 -12.78
CA ILE A 244 -2.21 -1.73 -11.49
C ILE A 244 -3.26 -0.88 -10.77
N THR A 245 -3.24 0.43 -10.99
CA THR A 245 -4.21 1.35 -10.38
C THR A 245 -5.62 1.23 -10.98
N LYS A 246 -5.76 0.56 -12.13
CA LYS A 246 -7.02 0.40 -12.88
C LYS A 246 -7.69 -0.95 -12.62
N VAL A 247 -7.08 -1.80 -11.81
CA VAL A 247 -7.59 -3.14 -11.52
C VAL A 247 -7.97 -3.30 -10.05
N PRO A 248 -8.91 -4.21 -9.73
CA PRO A 248 -9.84 -4.91 -10.64
C PRO A 248 -11.06 -4.06 -11.10
N GLY A 249 -11.59 -4.34 -12.31
CA GLY A 249 -12.94 -3.93 -12.75
C GLY A 249 -13.11 -2.63 -13.56
N LEU A 250 -14.29 -2.47 -14.19
CA LEU A 250 -14.75 -1.26 -14.88
C LEU A 250 -15.18 -0.18 -13.87
N VAL A 251 -14.97 1.10 -14.22
CA VAL A 251 -15.28 2.29 -13.41
C VAL A 251 -16.80 2.55 -13.40
N VAL A 252 -17.40 2.82 -12.23
CA VAL A 252 -18.62 3.65 -12.14
C VAL A 252 -18.19 5.00 -11.58
N ARG A 253 -18.08 5.99 -12.47
CA ARG A 253 -17.92 7.40 -12.12
C ARG A 253 -19.03 8.15 -12.82
N ASP A 254 -19.77 8.96 -12.07
CA ASP A 254 -20.83 9.83 -12.61
C ASP A 254 -20.28 10.98 -13.50
N ASP A 255 -18.95 11.13 -13.63
CA ASP A 255 -18.31 12.27 -14.31
C ASP A 255 -17.51 11.94 -15.59
N ASP A 256 -17.35 10.67 -16.00
CA ASP A 256 -16.53 10.34 -17.20
C ASP A 256 -17.36 10.35 -18.50
N MET A 257 -17.84 11.54 -18.89
CA MET A 257 -18.27 11.86 -20.26
C MET A 257 -17.36 12.91 -20.90
N SER A 258 -16.08 12.57 -21.08
CA SER A 258 -15.23 13.07 -22.18
C SER A 258 -13.78 12.65 -21.96
N CYS A 259 -13.27 11.68 -22.73
CA CYS A 259 -11.86 11.52 -23.15
C CYS A 259 -11.74 10.27 -24.04
N ASN A 260 -12.16 10.38 -25.30
CA ASN A 260 -11.85 9.39 -26.33
C ASN A 260 -10.36 9.54 -26.69
N GLY A 261 -9.53 8.56 -26.30
CA GLY A 261 -8.12 8.53 -26.61
C GLY A 261 -7.61 7.10 -26.76
N HIS A 262 -7.62 6.60 -27.99
CA HIS A 262 -7.04 5.31 -28.38
C HIS A 262 -5.57 5.22 -27.94
N VAL A 263 -5.29 4.44 -26.90
CA VAL A 263 -3.92 3.98 -26.61
C VAL A 263 -3.76 2.61 -27.28
N HIS A 264 -2.88 2.55 -28.27
CA HIS A 264 -2.45 1.31 -28.92
C HIS A 264 -1.70 0.44 -27.91
N VAL A 265 -2.37 -0.58 -27.36
CA VAL A 265 -1.79 -1.59 -26.47
C VAL A 265 -1.67 -2.89 -27.26
N ALA A 266 -0.56 -3.07 -27.98
CA ALA A 266 -0.33 -4.27 -28.80
C ALA A 266 0.20 -5.49 -28.00
N GLY A 267 0.44 -5.36 -26.68
CA GLY A 267 1.11 -6.38 -25.87
C GLY A 267 0.33 -6.99 -24.69
N LEU A 268 -0.85 -6.47 -24.31
CA LEU A 268 -1.64 -7.02 -23.21
C LEU A 268 -2.81 -7.86 -23.78
N GLN A 269 -2.48 -9.09 -24.22
CA GLN A 269 -3.38 -9.96 -24.99
C GLN A 269 -4.43 -10.70 -24.13
N SER A 270 -5.67 -10.72 -24.66
CA SER A 270 -6.81 -11.63 -24.39
C SER A 270 -7.40 -11.74 -22.98
N TRP A 271 -6.61 -11.85 -21.92
CA TRP A 271 -7.14 -12.16 -20.58
C TRP A 271 -7.86 -10.97 -19.93
N PHE A 272 -7.35 -9.73 -20.12
CA PHE A 272 -8.00 -8.50 -19.64
C PHE A 272 -9.40 -8.30 -20.22
N ARG A 273 -9.61 -8.62 -21.50
CA ARG A 273 -10.94 -8.53 -22.13
C ARG A 273 -11.93 -9.53 -21.51
N LYS A 274 -11.44 -10.71 -21.14
CA LYS A 274 -12.25 -11.78 -20.57
C LYS A 274 -12.70 -11.46 -19.13
N ILE A 275 -11.79 -10.92 -18.30
CA ILE A 275 -12.12 -10.48 -16.94
C ILE A 275 -13.17 -9.36 -16.92
N VAL A 276 -13.04 -8.40 -17.84
CA VAL A 276 -13.99 -7.28 -17.97
C VAL A 276 -15.37 -7.74 -18.43
N GLN A 277 -15.45 -8.82 -19.23
CA GLN A 277 -16.70 -9.39 -19.72
C GLN A 277 -17.40 -10.29 -18.69
N ASP A 278 -16.65 -11.01 -17.86
CA ASP A 278 -17.21 -12.00 -16.92
C ASP A 278 -17.70 -11.39 -15.59
N MET A 279 -17.43 -10.11 -15.31
CA MET A 279 -17.68 -9.50 -13.98
C MET A 279 -18.73 -8.39 -13.98
N GLN A 280 -19.98 -8.75 -13.64
CA GLN A 280 -21.03 -7.81 -13.19
C GLN A 280 -20.83 -7.33 -11.74
N LEU A 281 -19.59 -7.14 -11.28
CA LEU A 281 -19.27 -6.67 -9.93
C LEU A 281 -18.42 -5.41 -9.98
N VAL A 282 -19.02 -4.28 -9.59
CA VAL A 282 -18.42 -2.95 -9.64
C VAL A 282 -17.50 -2.73 -8.44
N TYR A 283 -16.20 -2.60 -8.69
CA TYR A 283 -15.22 -2.13 -7.70
C TYR A 283 -15.25 -0.60 -7.63
N ALA A 284 -14.99 -0.07 -6.44
CA ALA A 284 -15.01 1.35 -6.17
C ALA A 284 -13.61 1.85 -5.80
N ASP A 285 -13.23 2.97 -6.39
CA ASP A 285 -12.07 3.75 -5.96
C ASP A 285 -12.39 4.44 -4.63
N VAL A 286 -11.54 4.28 -3.61
CA VAL A 286 -11.79 4.80 -2.25
C VAL A 286 -10.88 5.99 -1.95
N GLY A 287 -11.46 7.11 -1.47
CA GLY A 287 -10.72 8.31 -1.10
C GLY A 287 -10.45 9.28 -2.25
N GLN A 288 -9.56 10.24 -2.01
CA GLN A 288 -9.15 11.25 -3.00
C GLN A 288 -7.96 10.77 -3.81
N GLU A 289 -7.97 11.03 -5.12
CA GLU A 289 -6.87 10.67 -6.03
C GLU A 289 -5.98 11.88 -6.32
N LEU A 290 -4.67 11.71 -6.13
CA LEU A 290 -3.64 12.55 -6.71
C LEU A 290 -3.09 11.83 -7.95
N ARG A 291 -3.49 12.29 -9.12
CA ARG A 291 -3.04 11.73 -10.40
C ARG A 291 -1.72 12.36 -10.83
N VAL A 292 -0.73 11.52 -11.09
CA VAL A 292 0.55 11.87 -11.70
C VAL A 292 0.70 11.12 -13.02
N SER A 293 1.59 11.56 -13.91
CA SER A 293 1.88 10.84 -15.16
C SER A 293 3.37 10.73 -15.42
N SER A 294 3.82 9.49 -15.69
CA SER A 294 5.18 9.22 -16.14
C SER A 294 5.55 9.96 -17.43
N ARG A 295 4.57 10.26 -18.30
CA ARG A 295 4.79 10.95 -19.58
C ARG A 295 5.28 12.39 -19.42
N GLU A 296 5.04 12.99 -18.26
CA GLU A 296 5.38 14.38 -17.97
C GLU A 296 6.82 14.54 -17.46
N SER A 297 7.48 13.44 -17.08
CA SER A 297 8.88 13.43 -16.68
C SER A 297 9.80 13.17 -17.87
N SER A 298 10.75 14.08 -18.11
CA SER A 298 11.81 13.89 -19.12
C SER A 298 12.84 12.80 -18.74
N TYR A 299 12.84 12.34 -17.48
CA TYR A 299 13.82 11.40 -16.94
C TYR A 299 13.38 9.93 -17.02
N LEU A 300 12.08 9.66 -17.22
CA LEU A 300 11.55 8.30 -17.29
C LEU A 300 11.50 7.83 -18.75
N LYS A 301 12.10 6.67 -19.03
CA LYS A 301 12.00 6.05 -20.36
C LYS A 301 10.54 5.69 -20.65
N LYS A 302 10.01 6.20 -21.76
CA LYS A 302 8.62 5.92 -22.18
C LYS A 302 8.44 4.43 -22.46
N GLY A 303 7.48 3.79 -21.78
CA GLY A 303 6.92 2.49 -22.20
C GLY A 303 7.27 1.26 -21.36
N ASP A 304 8.08 1.37 -20.30
CA ASP A 304 8.32 0.23 -19.40
C ASP A 304 7.32 0.23 -18.23
N VAL A 305 6.39 -0.72 -18.24
CA VAL A 305 5.31 -0.87 -17.24
C VAL A 305 5.89 -1.16 -15.85
N ALA A 306 6.98 -1.93 -15.76
CA ALA A 306 7.65 -2.21 -14.50
C ALA A 306 8.25 -0.94 -13.88
N THR A 307 8.87 -0.09 -14.70
CA THR A 307 9.36 1.22 -14.27
C THR A 307 8.21 2.15 -13.84
N CYS A 308 7.05 2.10 -14.50
CA CYS A 308 5.92 2.98 -14.17
C CYS A 308 5.22 2.63 -12.84
N HIS A 309 5.34 1.37 -12.41
CA HIS A 309 4.79 0.87 -11.15
C HIS A 309 5.82 0.88 -10.00
N ASP A 310 7.08 1.26 -10.25
CA ASP A 310 8.07 1.30 -9.18
C ASP A 310 7.80 2.44 -8.19
N LEU A 311 7.98 2.19 -6.89
CA LEU A 311 7.76 3.20 -5.85
C LEU A 311 8.66 4.42 -6.06
N LYS A 312 9.90 4.24 -6.54
CA LYS A 312 10.79 5.39 -6.79
C LYS A 312 10.27 6.28 -7.91
N THR A 313 9.63 5.69 -8.92
CA THR A 313 8.94 6.45 -9.96
C THR A 313 7.82 7.29 -9.36
N TYR A 314 7.00 6.72 -8.49
CA TYR A 314 5.96 7.47 -7.78
C TYR A 314 6.53 8.62 -6.94
N LEU A 315 7.60 8.37 -6.18
CA LEU A 315 8.27 9.39 -5.38
C LEU A 315 8.82 10.52 -6.24
N HIS A 316 9.48 10.19 -7.35
CA HIS A 316 10.00 11.17 -8.31
C HIS A 316 8.89 12.02 -8.92
N LEU A 317 7.77 11.40 -9.30
CA LEU A 317 6.64 12.11 -9.87
C LEU A 317 5.96 13.05 -8.88
N VAL A 318 5.85 12.63 -7.61
CA VAL A 318 5.27 13.47 -6.54
C VAL A 318 6.20 14.65 -6.20
N ASP A 319 7.52 14.44 -6.18
CA ASP A 319 8.49 15.52 -5.91
C ASP A 319 8.51 16.57 -7.03
N GLY A 320 8.36 16.13 -8.28
CA GLY A 320 8.25 17.00 -9.44
C GLY A 320 6.89 17.70 -9.59
N PHE A 321 5.87 17.31 -8.82
CA PHE A 321 4.49 17.76 -9.01
C PHE A 321 4.28 19.21 -8.55
N VAL A 322 3.86 20.09 -9.46
CA VAL A 322 3.59 21.51 -9.16
C VAL A 322 2.08 21.80 -9.10
N SER A 323 1.29 21.36 -10.09
CA SER A 323 -0.16 21.55 -10.17
C SER A 323 -0.78 20.67 -11.27
N SER A 324 -2.08 20.32 -11.16
CA SER A 324 -2.83 19.61 -12.21
C SER A 324 -2.96 20.38 -13.54
N SER A 325 -2.68 21.68 -13.54
CA SER A 325 -2.74 22.57 -14.72
C SER A 325 -1.37 22.95 -15.28
N CYS A 326 -0.28 22.68 -14.56
CA CYS A 326 1.10 22.87 -15.03
C CYS A 326 2.05 22.06 -14.12
N PRO A 327 2.30 20.77 -14.45
CA PRO A 327 2.72 19.80 -13.45
C PRO A 327 4.22 19.73 -13.15
N TYR A 328 5.11 20.40 -13.89
CA TYR A 328 6.56 20.22 -13.70
C TYR A 328 7.35 21.54 -13.68
N MET A 329 8.09 21.79 -12.61
CA MET A 329 9.22 22.72 -12.61
C MET A 329 10.49 21.96 -12.22
N SER A 330 11.53 22.09 -13.04
CA SER A 330 12.85 21.56 -12.74
C SER A 330 13.47 22.31 -11.55
N LYS A 331 13.18 21.89 -10.32
CA LYS A 331 14.00 22.30 -9.17
C LYS A 331 15.16 21.32 -9.05
N THR A 332 16.26 21.72 -9.67
CA THR A 332 17.55 21.03 -9.63
C THR A 332 18.04 20.93 -8.18
N THR A 333 17.97 19.73 -7.59
CA THR A 333 18.87 19.36 -6.49
C THR A 333 19.34 17.92 -6.66
N ARG A 334 20.62 17.83 -7.00
CA ARG A 334 21.49 16.68 -7.29
C ARG A 334 21.16 15.38 -6.53
N TYR A 335 20.84 14.33 -7.28
CA TYR A 335 21.33 12.98 -6.96
C TYR A 335 22.58 12.73 -7.84
N PRO A 336 23.74 12.35 -7.27
CA PRO A 336 24.88 11.92 -8.08
C PRO A 336 24.51 10.63 -8.80
N ALA A 337 24.74 10.64 -10.10
CA ALA A 337 24.67 9.46 -10.95
C ALA A 337 25.73 8.46 -10.49
N GLU A 338 25.32 7.30 -9.98
CA GLU A 338 26.12 6.09 -10.08
C GLU A 338 25.47 5.23 -11.16
N ALA A 339 26.00 5.41 -12.36
CA ALA A 339 25.93 4.46 -13.45
C ALA A 339 27.28 3.73 -13.50
N SER A 340 27.22 2.45 -13.88
CA SER A 340 28.32 1.66 -14.43
C SER A 340 29.26 0.96 -13.43
N LEU A 341 28.88 -0.26 -13.02
CA LEU A 341 29.51 -1.51 -13.48
C LEU A 341 28.63 -2.72 -13.14
#